data_AF-A0A933ILU1-F1
#
_entry.id   AF-A0A933ILU1-F1
#
_cell.length_a   1.000
_cell.length_b   1.000
_cell.length_c   1.000
_cell.angle_alpha   90.00
_cell.angle_beta   90.00
_cell.angle_gamma   90.00
#
_symmetry.space_group_name_H-M   'P 1'
#
loop_
_entity.id
_entity.type
_entity.pdbx_description
1 polymer ?
#
loop_
_entity_poly.entity_id
_entity_poly.type
_entity_poly.pdbx_seq_one_letter_code
_entity_poly.pdbx_strand_id
1 'polypeptide(L)'
;MMNIDAICSWLLPNMAFFILAAIGIVCGVLVVTVRNLVHAVLFLAVFLLSVAGLFITLNAEFLAIIQVFIFVGAIVVLFMFLIMLTYKVSDMAVPQGNQLKGVAIVTSSVLFCLIFYILKAMKWNEVSVPIIGDISQIGKLLLGQFVLPFELVSFVLLVALIGAIVIGRKGE
;
A
#
# COMPACT_ATOMS: atom_id res chain seq x y z
N MET A 1 37.41 -19.67 7.09
CA MET A 1 37.06 -18.33 7.60
C MET A 1 35.87 -17.83 6.80
N MET A 2 34.66 -18.01 7.33
CA MET A 2 33.44 -17.49 6.73
C MET A 2 33.39 -16.00 7.04
N ASN A 3 33.48 -15.18 6.00
CA ASN A 3 33.75 -13.75 6.12
C ASN A 3 32.60 -13.05 6.86
N ILE A 4 32.91 -12.28 7.90
CA ILE A 4 31.91 -11.55 8.70
C ILE A 4 31.09 -10.61 7.79
N ASP A 5 31.71 -10.11 6.74
CA ASP A 5 31.13 -9.27 5.68
C ASP A 5 30.00 -9.99 4.91
N ALA A 6 30.16 -11.29 4.66
CA ALA A 6 29.16 -12.13 4.01
C ALA A 6 28.00 -12.45 4.96
N ILE A 7 28.25 -12.61 6.25
CA ILE A 7 27.15 -12.79 7.21
C ILE A 7 26.33 -11.51 7.31
N CYS A 8 26.98 -10.35 7.43
CA CYS A 8 26.30 -9.05 7.47
C CYS A 8 25.46 -8.78 6.22
N SER A 9 25.98 -9.07 5.02
CA SER A 9 25.27 -8.77 3.76
C SER A 9 24.00 -9.61 3.54
N TRP A 10 23.91 -10.82 4.08
CA TRP A 10 22.70 -11.64 4.03
C TRP A 10 21.77 -11.42 5.23
N LEU A 11 22.31 -11.06 6.40
CA LEU A 11 21.52 -10.87 7.62
C LEU A 11 20.77 -9.52 7.61
N LEU A 12 21.42 -8.45 7.15
CA LEU A 12 20.85 -7.09 7.10
C LEU A 12 19.54 -7.00 6.30
N PRO A 13 19.43 -7.49 5.05
CA PRO A 13 18.18 -7.39 4.28
C PRO A 13 17.07 -8.25 4.88
N ASN A 14 17.38 -9.45 5.38
CA ASN A 14 16.38 -10.32 6.02
C ASN A 14 15.85 -9.72 7.33
N MET A 15 16.73 -9.15 8.16
CA MET A 15 16.31 -8.46 9.39
C MET A 15 15.48 -7.22 9.07
N ALA A 16 15.91 -6.41 8.09
CA ALA A 16 15.15 -5.24 7.64
C ALA A 16 13.75 -5.65 7.14
N PHE A 17 13.64 -6.73 6.37
CA PHE A 17 12.37 -7.28 5.91
C PHE A 17 11.42 -7.60 7.07
N PHE A 18 11.87 -8.38 8.05
CA PHE A 18 11.03 -8.77 9.18
C PHE A 18 10.62 -7.58 10.05
N ILE A 19 11.52 -6.62 10.26
CA ILE A 19 11.22 -5.39 11.00
C ILE A 19 10.16 -4.56 10.27
N LEU A 20 10.35 -4.30 8.97
CA LEU A 20 9.40 -3.54 8.16
C LEU A 20 8.04 -4.25 8.05
N ALA A 21 8.04 -5.56 7.91
CA ALA A 21 6.82 -6.37 7.90
C ALA A 21 6.07 -6.28 9.23
N ALA A 22 6.78 -6.38 10.36
CA ALA A 22 6.19 -6.25 11.68
C ALA A 22 5.60 -4.84 11.91
N ILE A 23 6.34 -3.79 11.55
CA ILE A 23 5.85 -2.40 11.62
C ILE A 23 4.60 -2.24 10.75
N GLY A 24 4.63 -2.77 9.51
CA GLY A 24 3.49 -2.76 8.61
C GLY A 24 2.25 -3.44 9.21
N ILE A 25 2.39 -4.63 9.77
CA ILE A 25 1.27 -5.34 10.43
C ILE A 25 0.70 -4.51 11.59
N VAL A 26 1.57 -3.98 12.46
CA VAL A 26 1.14 -3.18 13.62
C VAL A 26 0.41 -1.91 13.16
N CYS A 27 0.95 -1.17 12.19
CA CYS A 27 0.31 0.03 11.64
C CYS A 27 -1.01 -0.31 10.92
N GLY A 28 -1.08 -1.44 10.23
CA GLY A 28 -2.30 -1.93 9.56
C GLY A 28 -3.41 -2.32 10.55
N VAL A 29 -3.08 -2.76 11.76
CA VAL A 29 -4.06 -2.96 12.83
C VAL A 29 -4.45 -1.62 13.47
N LEU A 30 -3.49 -0.72 13.70
CA LEU A 30 -3.74 0.58 14.33
C LEU A 30 -4.64 1.48 13.47
N VAL A 31 -4.48 1.49 12.14
CA VAL A 31 -5.32 2.32 11.24
C VAL A 31 -6.81 2.01 11.36
N VAL A 32 -7.19 0.75 11.61
CA VAL A 32 -8.61 0.36 11.77
C VAL A 32 -9.09 0.42 13.23
N THR A 33 -8.18 0.38 14.19
CA THR A 33 -8.50 0.35 15.63
C THR A 33 -8.62 1.75 16.22
N VAL A 34 -7.86 2.71 15.68
CA VAL A 34 -7.81 4.08 16.20
C VAL A 34 -9.09 4.84 15.87
N ARG A 35 -9.68 5.47 16.89
CA ARG A 35 -10.94 6.22 16.77
C ARG A 35 -10.78 7.61 16.12
N ASN A 36 -9.60 8.21 16.26
CA ASN A 36 -9.32 9.53 15.68
C ASN A 36 -8.86 9.36 14.22
N LEU A 37 -9.64 9.89 13.29
CA LEU A 37 -9.40 9.80 11.83
C LEU A 37 -8.03 10.35 11.41
N VAL A 38 -7.56 11.43 12.04
CA VAL A 38 -6.24 12.01 11.74
C VAL A 38 -5.13 11.04 12.11
N HIS A 39 -5.23 10.43 13.30
CA HIS A 39 -4.25 9.44 13.75
C HIS A 39 -4.30 8.17 12.90
N ALA A 40 -5.49 7.73 12.50
CA ALA A 40 -5.65 6.60 11.58
C ALA A 40 -4.89 6.85 10.26
N VAL A 41 -5.05 8.02 9.64
CA VAL A 41 -4.33 8.35 8.40
C VAL A 41 -2.83 8.48 8.59
N LEU A 42 -2.34 8.97 9.74
CA LEU A 42 -0.91 8.94 10.05
C LEU A 42 -0.37 7.51 10.12
N PHE A 43 -1.10 6.57 10.76
CA PHE A 43 -0.71 5.15 10.76
C PHE A 43 -0.77 4.53 9.37
N LEU A 44 -1.72 4.95 8.52
CA LEU A 44 -1.76 4.55 7.11
C LEU A 44 -0.51 5.02 6.35
N ALA A 45 -0.03 6.24 6.61
CA ALA A 45 1.20 6.76 6.02
C ALA A 45 2.41 5.87 6.38
N VAL A 46 2.54 5.53 7.67
CA VAL A 46 3.62 4.66 8.16
C VAL A 46 3.51 3.24 7.59
N PHE A 47 2.30 2.70 7.45
CA PHE A 47 2.06 1.42 6.77
C PHE A 47 2.57 1.45 5.32
N LEU A 48 2.20 2.47 4.55
CA LEU A 48 2.61 2.62 3.15
C LEU A 48 4.12 2.85 3.00
N LEU A 49 4.74 3.56 3.94
CA LEU A 49 6.20 3.69 4.01
C LEU A 49 6.88 2.35 4.32
N SER A 50 6.29 1.54 5.21
CA SER A 50 6.80 0.20 5.51
C SER A 50 6.74 -0.71 4.28
N VAL A 51 5.65 -0.63 3.51
CA VAL A 51 5.52 -1.33 2.21
C VAL A 51 6.54 -0.84 1.19
N ALA A 52 6.81 0.46 1.12
CA ALA A 52 7.88 0.99 0.26
C ALA A 52 9.26 0.43 0.65
N GLY A 53 9.53 0.32 1.96
CA GLY A 53 10.73 -0.35 2.47
C GLY A 53 10.82 -1.83 2.05
N LEU A 54 9.71 -2.56 2.10
CA LEU A 54 9.66 -3.96 1.63
C LEU A 54 9.97 -4.07 0.14
N PHE A 55 9.52 -3.12 -0.69
CA PHE A 55 9.88 -3.08 -2.11
C PHE A 55 11.37 -2.87 -2.34
N ILE A 56 12.04 -2.05 -1.51
CA ILE A 56 13.49 -1.89 -1.57
C ILE A 56 14.19 -3.23 -1.26
N THR A 57 13.73 -3.95 -0.23
CA THR A 57 14.31 -5.27 0.10
C THR A 57 14.11 -6.32 -0.99
N LEU A 58 13.05 -6.17 -1.80
CA LEU A 58 12.74 -7.03 -2.94
C LEU A 58 13.43 -6.60 -4.25
N ASN A 59 14.38 -5.65 -4.21
CA ASN A 59 15.04 -5.06 -5.38
C ASN A 59 14.07 -4.37 -6.37
N ALA A 60 12.93 -3.87 -5.87
CA ALA A 60 11.91 -3.16 -6.65
C ALA A 60 11.98 -1.64 -6.41
N GLU A 61 13.12 -1.02 -6.70
CA GLU A 61 13.42 0.39 -6.38
C GLU A 61 12.44 1.38 -7.03
N PHE A 62 12.15 1.20 -8.32
CA PHE A 62 11.20 2.05 -9.03
C PHE A 62 9.81 2.05 -8.39
N LEU A 63 9.33 0.86 -7.98
CA LEU A 63 8.03 0.71 -7.34
C LEU A 63 8.03 1.33 -5.94
N ALA A 64 9.14 1.21 -5.19
CA ALA A 64 9.31 1.88 -3.90
C ALA A 64 9.22 3.41 -4.02
N ILE A 65 9.86 4.00 -5.03
CA ILE A 65 9.81 5.45 -5.27
C ILE A 65 8.39 5.88 -5.61
N ILE A 66 7.70 5.17 -6.52
CA ILE A 66 6.30 5.45 -6.87
C ILE A 66 5.39 5.32 -5.64
N GLN A 67 5.62 4.31 -4.80
CA GLN A 67 4.87 4.10 -3.56
C GLN A 67 4.93 5.33 -2.66
N VAL A 68 6.13 5.90 -2.47
CA VAL A 68 6.30 7.10 -1.66
C VAL A 68 5.70 8.33 -2.37
N PHE A 69 5.95 8.52 -3.65
CA PHE A 69 5.53 9.74 -4.35
C PHE A 69 4.00 9.83 -4.52
N ILE A 70 3.35 8.75 -4.94
CA ILE A 70 1.91 8.74 -5.24
C ILE A 70 1.10 8.42 -3.99
N PHE A 71 1.40 7.33 -3.27
CA PHE A 71 0.55 6.90 -2.17
C PHE A 71 0.78 7.74 -0.92
N VAL A 72 2.03 7.89 -0.48
CA VAL A 72 2.33 8.70 0.71
C VAL A 72 2.26 10.20 0.38
N GLY A 73 2.84 10.63 -0.74
CA GLY A 73 2.98 12.03 -1.11
C GLY A 73 1.68 12.70 -1.60
N ALA A 74 0.88 12.02 -2.41
CA ALA A 74 -0.35 12.59 -2.97
C ALA A 74 -1.61 12.08 -2.27
N ILE A 75 -1.83 10.76 -2.26
CA ILE A 75 -3.10 10.16 -1.83
C ILE A 75 -3.33 10.37 -0.32
N VAL A 76 -2.37 9.99 0.52
CA VAL A 76 -2.47 10.14 1.99
C VAL A 76 -2.60 11.61 2.38
N VAL A 77 -1.81 12.49 1.77
CA VAL A 77 -1.87 13.93 2.04
C VAL A 77 -3.23 14.51 1.64
N LEU A 78 -3.76 14.14 0.48
CA LEU A 78 -5.12 14.51 0.05
C LEU A 78 -6.18 14.04 1.05
N PHE A 79 -6.09 12.77 1.50
CA PHE A 79 -6.99 12.25 2.53
C PHE A 79 -6.86 12.99 3.85
N MET A 80 -5.64 13.35 4.26
CA MET A 80 -5.39 14.11 5.47
C MET A 80 -6.05 15.49 5.40
N PHE A 81 -5.90 16.20 4.28
CA PHE A 81 -6.60 17.47 4.05
C PHE A 81 -8.13 17.30 4.05
N LEU A 82 -8.65 16.28 3.35
CA LEU A 82 -10.08 15.98 3.28
C LEU A 82 -10.69 15.74 4.67
N ILE A 83 -10.02 14.92 5.47
CA ILE A 83 -10.45 14.59 6.83
C ILE A 83 -10.37 15.84 7.70
N MET A 84 -9.27 16.60 7.65
CA MET A 84 -9.11 17.81 8.46
C MET A 84 -10.19 18.87 8.16
N LEU A 85 -10.58 19.00 6.89
CA LEU A 85 -11.67 19.90 6.48
C LEU A 85 -13.05 19.40 6.96
N THR A 86 -13.25 18.09 7.02
CA THR A 86 -14.55 17.47 7.37
C THR A 86 -14.70 17.20 8.87
N TYR A 87 -13.59 17.12 9.61
CA TYR A 87 -13.51 16.65 11.00
C TYR A 87 -14.41 17.42 11.98
N LYS A 88 -14.75 18.68 11.70
CA LYS A 88 -15.66 19.47 12.55
C LYS A 88 -17.13 19.01 12.54
N VAL A 89 -17.53 18.11 11.63
CA VAL A 89 -18.93 17.66 11.49
C VAL A 89 -19.21 16.33 12.22
N SER A 90 -18.18 15.63 12.72
CA SER A 90 -18.30 14.25 13.21
C SER A 90 -17.96 14.06 14.70
N ASP A 91 -18.38 14.98 15.58
CA ASP A 91 -18.37 14.73 17.04
C ASP A 91 -19.54 13.83 17.49
N MET A 92 -20.37 13.37 16.54
CA MET A 92 -21.32 12.30 16.78
C MET A 92 -20.55 10.98 16.80
N ALA A 93 -20.19 10.55 18.01
CA ALA A 93 -19.83 9.19 18.33
C ALA A 93 -20.94 8.24 17.85
N VAL A 94 -20.95 7.87 16.57
CA VAL A 94 -21.81 6.82 16.06
C VAL A 94 -21.44 5.58 16.87
N PRO A 95 -22.35 5.03 17.70
CA PRO A 95 -22.05 3.83 18.44
C PRO A 95 -21.74 2.75 17.41
N GLN A 96 -20.50 2.26 17.44
CA GLN A 96 -20.08 1.11 16.67
C GLN A 96 -21.00 -0.04 17.10
N GLY A 97 -22.04 -0.30 16.30
CA GLY A 97 -23.01 -1.36 16.53
C GLY A 97 -22.30 -2.70 16.61
N ASN A 98 -21.92 -3.08 17.82
CA ASN A 98 -21.03 -4.18 18.19
C ASN A 98 -21.60 -5.57 17.84
N GLN A 99 -22.80 -5.64 17.25
CA GLN A 99 -23.52 -6.88 16.99
C GLN A 99 -22.90 -7.71 15.86
N LEU A 100 -22.12 -7.11 14.96
CA LEU A 100 -21.48 -7.79 13.84
C LEU A 100 -19.99 -8.10 14.06
N LYS A 101 -19.41 -7.79 15.22
CA LYS A 101 -17.99 -8.09 15.48
C LYS A 101 -17.68 -9.58 15.42
N GLY A 102 -18.59 -10.42 15.92
CA GLY A 102 -18.47 -11.88 15.83
C GLY A 102 -18.41 -12.35 14.37
N VAL A 103 -19.29 -11.82 13.52
CA VAL A 103 -19.32 -12.14 12.08
C VAL A 103 -18.03 -11.66 11.40
N ALA A 104 -17.57 -10.43 11.69
CA ALA A 104 -16.35 -9.89 11.11
C ALA A 104 -15.09 -10.68 11.49
N ILE A 105 -15.00 -11.17 12.72
CA ILE A 105 -13.89 -12.03 13.17
C ILE A 105 -13.95 -13.37 12.44
N VAL A 106 -15.12 -14.02 12.41
CA VAL A 106 -15.29 -15.31 11.74
C VAL A 106 -14.94 -15.19 10.26
N THR A 107 -15.45 -14.19 9.55
CA THR A 107 -15.16 -14.01 8.12
C THR A 107 -13.68 -13.70 7.87
N SER A 108 -13.06 -12.84 8.67
CA SER A 108 -11.62 -12.54 8.55
C SER A 108 -10.76 -13.77 8.83
N SER A 109 -11.10 -14.56 9.85
CA SER A 109 -10.40 -15.80 10.19
C SER A 109 -10.52 -16.86 9.09
N VAL A 110 -11.72 -17.06 8.54
CA VAL A 110 -11.96 -18.00 7.42
C VAL A 110 -11.14 -17.59 6.20
N LEU A 111 -11.16 -16.31 5.81
CA LEU A 111 -10.37 -15.80 4.70
C LEU A 111 -8.86 -15.97 4.95
N PHE A 112 -8.39 -15.66 6.16
CA PHE A 112 -6.98 -15.83 6.52
C PHE A 112 -6.54 -17.30 6.42
N CYS A 113 -7.31 -18.23 6.98
CA CYS A 113 -7.04 -19.66 6.87
C CYS A 113 -7.05 -20.15 5.42
N LEU A 114 -7.99 -19.67 4.61
CA LEU A 114 -8.09 -20.01 3.19
C LEU A 114 -6.85 -19.56 2.42
N ILE A 115 -6.45 -18.29 2.57
CA ILE A 115 -5.25 -17.74 1.93
C ILE A 115 -4.01 -18.52 2.39
N PHE A 116 -3.88 -18.78 3.69
CA PHE A 116 -2.76 -19.53 4.24
C PHE A 116 -2.69 -20.96 3.70
N TYR A 117 -3.84 -21.63 3.55
CA TYR A 117 -3.91 -22.96 2.95
C TYR A 117 -3.46 -22.95 1.48
N ILE A 118 -3.94 -21.99 0.68
CA ILE A 118 -3.55 -21.84 -0.72
C ILE A 118 -2.04 -21.58 -0.84
N LEU A 119 -1.48 -20.69 -0.02
CA LEU A 119 -0.05 -20.36 -0.05
C LEU A 119 0.84 -21.58 0.28
N LYS A 120 0.38 -22.48 1.16
CA LYS A 120 1.08 -23.74 1.47
C LYS A 120 0.93 -24.81 0.40
N ALA A 121 -0.23 -24.90 -0.23
CA ALA A 121 -0.52 -25.90 -1.25
C ALA A 121 0.12 -25.55 -2.60
N MET A 122 0.36 -24.27 -2.86
CA MET A 122 0.97 -23.79 -4.09
C MET A 122 2.45 -24.19 -4.16
N LYS A 123 2.83 -24.87 -5.25
CA LYS A 123 4.24 -25.10 -5.58
C LYS A 123 4.79 -23.84 -6.23
N TRP A 124 5.67 -23.16 -5.52
CA TRP A 124 6.38 -21.98 -6.02
C TRP A 124 7.44 -22.43 -7.00
N ASN A 125 7.31 -22.02 -8.27
CA ASN A 125 8.36 -22.25 -9.25
C ASN A 125 9.30 -21.05 -9.22
N GLU A 126 10.54 -21.25 -8.76
CA GLU A 126 11.54 -20.19 -8.72
C GLU A 126 12.00 -19.89 -10.14
N VAL A 127 11.39 -18.88 -10.76
CA VAL A 127 11.89 -18.35 -12.03
C VAL A 127 13.02 -17.40 -11.69
N SER A 128 14.26 -17.81 -11.95
CA SER A 128 15.45 -16.98 -11.84
C SER A 128 15.50 -15.98 -13.00
N VAL A 129 14.59 -15.01 -13.00
CA VAL A 129 14.73 -13.82 -13.86
C VAL A 129 15.75 -12.92 -13.19
N PRO A 130 16.83 -12.49 -13.87
CA PRO A 130 17.70 -11.48 -13.31
C PRO A 130 16.86 -10.24 -12.99
N ILE A 131 16.72 -9.92 -11.70
CA ILE A 131 16.00 -8.75 -11.23
C ILE A 131 16.89 -7.54 -11.52
N ILE A 132 16.89 -7.12 -12.78
CA ILE A 132 17.46 -5.83 -13.17
C ILE A 132 16.30 -4.86 -13.05
N GLY A 133 16.36 -3.96 -12.07
CA GLY A 133 15.42 -2.85 -11.89
C GLY A 133 15.56 -1.80 -13.00
N ASP A 134 15.60 -2.23 -14.27
CA ASP A 134 15.80 -1.36 -15.41
C ASP A 134 14.49 -0.65 -15.76
N ILE A 135 14.42 0.61 -15.35
CA ILE A 135 13.31 1.53 -15.66
C ILE A 135 13.10 1.65 -17.19
N SER A 136 14.17 1.50 -17.99
CA SER A 136 14.09 1.53 -19.46
C SER A 136 13.22 0.39 -19.99
N GLN A 137 13.32 -0.80 -19.38
CA GLN A 137 12.52 -1.94 -19.78
C GLN A 137 11.04 -1.75 -19.43
N ILE A 138 10.74 -1.16 -18.27
CA ILE A 138 9.36 -0.80 -17.89
C ILE A 138 8.77 0.18 -18.90
N GLY A 139 9.53 1.22 -19.28
CA GLY A 139 9.10 2.18 -20.30
C GLY A 139 8.81 1.54 -21.66
N LYS A 140 9.68 0.62 -22.12
CA LYS A 140 9.48 -0.14 -23.36
C LYS A 140 8.24 -1.04 -23.31
N LEU A 141 7.99 -1.67 -22.17
CA LEU A 141 6.79 -2.50 -21.98
C LEU A 141 5.52 -1.66 -21.99
N LEU A 142 5.51 -0.50 -21.31
CA LEU A 142 4.37 0.42 -21.27
C LEU A 142 4.03 1.01 -22.64
N LEU A 143 5.04 1.41 -23.43
CA LEU A 143 4.83 2.00 -24.75
C LEU A 143 4.79 0.97 -25.89
N GLY A 144 5.13 -0.29 -25.61
CA GLY A 144 5.06 -1.40 -26.55
C GLY A 144 3.85 -2.29 -26.29
N GLN A 145 4.03 -3.31 -25.46
CA GLN A 145 3.02 -4.35 -25.21
C GLN A 145 1.79 -3.81 -24.45
N PHE A 146 1.99 -2.88 -23.51
CA PHE A 146 0.93 -2.33 -22.66
C PHE A 146 0.45 -0.94 -23.10
N VAL A 147 0.57 -0.63 -24.40
CA VAL A 147 0.14 0.67 -24.96
C VAL A 147 -1.35 0.94 -24.75
N LEU A 148 -2.21 -0.08 -24.94
CA LEU A 148 -3.66 0.05 -24.76
C LEU A 148 -4.04 0.38 -23.31
N PRO A 149 -3.57 -0.35 -22.28
CA PRO A 149 -3.74 0.06 -20.88
C PRO A 149 -3.21 1.46 -20.57
N PHE A 150 -2.05 1.84 -21.12
CA PHE A 150 -1.45 3.15 -20.89
C PHE A 150 -2.35 4.29 -21.42
N GLU A 151 -2.92 4.11 -22.62
CA GLU A 151 -3.85 5.07 -23.21
C GLU A 151 -5.15 5.17 -22.40
N LEU A 152 -5.70 4.03 -21.96
CA LEU A 152 -6.89 4.01 -21.11
C LEU A 152 -6.68 4.75 -19.78
N VAL A 153 -5.52 4.57 -19.13
CA VAL A 153 -5.18 5.32 -17.91
C VAL A 153 -5.11 6.83 -18.18
N SER A 154 -4.62 7.25 -19.33
CA SER A 154 -4.59 8.67 -19.73
C SER A 154 -6.02 9.25 -19.83
N PHE A 155 -6.95 8.50 -20.42
CA PHE A 155 -8.38 8.90 -20.42
C PHE A 155 -8.99 8.91 -19.02
N VAL A 156 -8.67 7.92 -18.18
CA VAL A 156 -9.15 7.89 -16.79
C VAL A 156 -8.68 9.12 -16.01
N LEU A 157 -7.41 9.52 -16.17
CA LEU A 157 -6.87 10.72 -15.55
C LEU A 157 -7.54 12.00 -16.07
N LEU A 158 -7.82 12.09 -17.37
CA LEU A 158 -8.57 13.20 -17.96
C LEU A 158 -9.96 13.32 -17.35
N VAL A 159 -10.70 12.20 -17.31
CA VAL A 159 -12.05 12.15 -16.75
C VAL A 159 -12.04 12.47 -15.25
N ALA A 160 -11.06 11.97 -14.50
CA ALA A 160 -10.90 12.27 -13.08
C ALA A 160 -10.67 13.78 -12.84
N LEU A 161 -9.83 14.43 -13.65
CA LEU A 161 -9.58 15.87 -13.57
C LEU A 161 -10.85 16.68 -13.88
N ILE A 162 -11.54 16.37 -14.98
CA ILE A 162 -12.80 17.04 -15.36
C ILE A 162 -13.84 16.85 -14.25
N GLY A 163 -13.99 15.62 -13.74
CA GLY A 163 -14.92 15.30 -12.66
C GLY A 163 -14.61 16.08 -11.38
N ALA A 164 -13.35 16.13 -10.97
CA ALA A 164 -12.93 16.89 -9.80
C ALA A 164 -13.24 18.39 -9.95
N ILE A 165 -13.01 18.98 -11.13
CA ILE A 165 -13.30 20.40 -11.41
C ILE A 165 -14.81 20.66 -11.39
N VAL A 166 -15.61 19.84 -12.07
CA VAL A 166 -17.06 20.03 -12.15
C VAL A 166 -17.72 19.92 -10.77
N ILE A 167 -17.30 18.97 -9.94
CA ILE A 167 -17.81 18.80 -8.57
C ILE A 167 -17.30 19.89 -7.63
N GLY A 168 -16.04 20.29 -7.76
CA GLY A 168 -15.42 21.32 -6.92
C GLY A 168 -15.89 22.74 -7.22
N ARG A 169 -16.47 22.98 -8.40
CA ARG A 169 -17.00 24.29 -8.76
C ARG A 169 -18.29 24.56 -7.99
N LYS A 170 -18.24 25.51 -7.05
CA LYS A 170 -19.41 25.98 -6.30
C LYS A 170 -20.39 26.60 -7.30
N GLY A 171 -21.59 26.05 -7.37
CA GLY A 171 -22.64 26.55 -8.27
C GLY A 171 -23.00 27.99 -7.91
N GLU A 172 -22.85 28.87 -8.89
CA GLU A 172 -23.91 29.83 -9.19
C GLU A 172 -24.91 29.15 -10.13
#